data_AF-A0A8T8CB12-F1
#
_entry.id   AF-A0A8T8CB12-F1
#
_cell.length_a   1.000
_cell.length_b   1.000
_cell.length_c   1.000
_cell.angle_alpha   90.00
_cell.angle_beta   90.00
_cell.angle_gamma   90.00
#
_symmetry.space_group_name_H-M   'P 1'
#
loop_
_entity.id
_entity.type
_entity.pdbx_description
1 polymer ?
#
loop_
_entity_poly.entity_id
_entity_poly.type
_entity_poly.pdbx_seq_one_letter_code
_entity_poly.pdbx_strand_id
1 'polypeptide(L)'
;MNQAQSINTPAVKTHMTAIAACMDELAIQMIESADVLRTSAMTGVTGNSIAMTVSGMKDRAHKIQGMTAEFRLSGDMAAFDAACQLAGWHPDPKALETLHGAH
;
A
#
# COMPACT_ATOMS: atom_id res chain seq x y z
N MET A 1 -34.30 10.20 18.02
CA MET A 1 -33.49 11.43 18.11
C MET A 1 -32.11 11.13 17.56
N ASN A 2 -31.56 12.09 16.83
CA ASN A 2 -30.49 11.95 15.84
C ASN A 2 -29.14 11.46 16.36
N GLN A 3 -28.44 10.84 15.41
CA GLN A 3 -27.02 10.52 15.34
C GLN A 3 -26.10 11.66 15.83
N ALA A 4 -25.07 11.26 16.56
CA ALA A 4 -23.70 11.75 16.43
C ALA A 4 -22.78 10.79 17.19
N GLN A 5 -22.53 9.60 16.64
CA GLN A 5 -21.40 8.79 17.09
C GLN A 5 -20.16 9.63 16.84
N SER A 6 -19.46 9.99 17.92
CA SER A 6 -18.26 10.81 17.90
C SER A 6 -17.20 10.17 16.98
N ILE A 7 -17.04 10.72 15.78
CA ILE A 7 -16.11 10.26 14.71
C ILE A 7 -14.63 10.52 15.10
N ASN A 8 -14.34 10.94 16.34
CA ASN A 8 -12.99 11.31 16.78
C ASN A 8 -12.49 10.46 17.97
N THR A 9 -12.75 9.15 17.96
CA THR A 9 -12.09 8.26 18.94
C THR A 9 -10.60 8.10 18.55
N PRO A 10 -9.64 8.29 19.48
CA PRO A 10 -8.20 8.13 19.20
C PRO A 10 -7.84 6.80 18.53
N ALA A 11 -8.57 5.73 18.87
CA ALA A 11 -8.42 4.42 18.26
C ALA A 11 -8.58 4.47 16.73
N VAL A 12 -9.64 5.10 16.21
CA VAL A 12 -9.90 5.19 14.75
C VAL A 12 -8.74 5.89 14.03
N LYS A 13 -8.17 6.95 14.62
CA LYS A 13 -7.00 7.65 14.07
C LYS A 13 -5.73 6.79 14.12
N THR A 14 -5.53 6.02 15.19
CA THR A 14 -4.43 5.07 15.31
C THR A 14 -4.52 3.96 14.26
N HIS A 15 -5.72 3.40 14.03
CA HIS A 15 -5.96 2.37 13.00
C HIS A 15 -5.69 2.90 11.59
N MET A 16 -6.19 4.09 11.25
CA MET A 16 -5.90 4.72 9.96
C MET A 16 -4.40 4.98 9.76
N THR A 17 -3.68 5.37 10.81
CA THR A 17 -2.24 5.60 10.73
C THR A 17 -1.49 4.30 10.46
N ALA A 18 -1.87 3.21 11.12
CA ALA A 18 -1.27 1.89 10.93
C ALA A 18 -1.53 1.32 9.53
N ILE A 19 -2.75 1.49 9.00
CA ILE A 19 -3.11 1.07 7.64
C ILE A 19 -2.32 1.88 6.61
N ALA A 20 -2.24 3.20 6.79
CA ALA A 20 -1.45 4.05 5.89
C ALA A 20 0.04 3.66 5.90
N ALA A 21 0.60 3.35 7.08
CA ALA A 21 1.98 2.88 7.19
C ALA A 21 2.19 1.55 6.46
N CYS A 22 1.23 0.61 6.57
CA CYS A 22 1.27 -0.64 5.81
C CYS A 22 1.27 -0.39 4.29
N MET A 23 0.44 0.54 3.80
CA MET A 23 0.44 0.91 2.38
C MET A 23 1.76 1.53 1.93
N ASP A 24 2.40 2.36 2.77
CA ASP A 24 3.73 2.90 2.46
C ASP A 24 4.77 1.79 2.36
N GLU A 25 4.76 0.84 3.29
CA GLU A 25 5.69 -0.29 3.30
C GLU A 25 5.55 -1.15 2.03
N LEU A 26 4.33 -1.37 1.53
CA LEU A 26 4.11 -2.05 0.26
C LEU A 26 4.79 -1.32 -0.92
N ALA A 27 4.64 0.01 -0.97
CA ALA A 27 5.27 0.81 -2.00
C ALA A 27 6.80 0.78 -1.91
N ILE A 28 7.35 0.89 -0.69
CA ILE A 28 8.79 0.82 -0.43
C ILE A 28 9.36 -0.53 -0.88
N GLN A 29 8.76 -1.63 -0.41
CA GLN A 29 9.20 -2.98 -0.77
C GLN A 29 9.14 -3.23 -2.29
N MET A 30 8.14 -2.66 -2.96
CA MET A 30 8.04 -2.75 -4.42
C MET A 30 9.18 -2.01 -5.14
N ILE A 31 9.59 -0.83 -4.66
CA ILE A 31 10.74 -0.10 -5.21
C ILE A 31 12.04 -0.86 -4.94
N GLU A 32 12.25 -1.33 -3.72
CA GLU A 32 13.44 -2.10 -3.34
C GLU A 32 13.56 -3.38 -4.17
N SER A 33 12.46 -4.12 -4.33
CA SER A 33 12.41 -5.31 -5.18
C SER A 33 12.72 -4.99 -6.65
N ALA A 34 12.26 -3.84 -7.15
CA ALA A 34 12.57 -3.40 -8.50
C ALA A 34 14.07 -3.09 -8.68
N ASP A 35 14.71 -2.49 -7.68
CA ASP A 35 16.15 -2.19 -7.71
C ASP A 35 17.03 -3.45 -7.57
N VAL A 36 16.61 -4.41 -6.74
CA VAL A 36 17.24 -5.74 -6.68
C VAL A 36 17.12 -6.46 -8.02
N LEU A 37 15.94 -6.45 -8.65
CA LEU A 37 15.72 -7.05 -9.97
C LEU A 37 16.61 -6.37 -11.03
N ARG A 38 16.67 -5.03 -11.03
CA ARG A 38 17.55 -4.29 -11.95
C ARG A 38 19.02 -4.70 -11.79
N THR A 39 19.50 -4.76 -10.55
CA THR A 39 20.90 -5.05 -10.24
C THR A 39 21.27 -6.48 -10.62
N SER A 40 20.42 -7.45 -10.26
CA SER A 40 20.60 -8.87 -10.60
C SER A 40 20.47 -9.17 -12.09
N ALA A 41 19.73 -8.34 -12.84
CA ALA A 41 19.60 -8.47 -14.28
C ALA A 41 20.77 -7.87 -15.06
N MET A 42 21.33 -6.75 -14.57
CA MET A 42 22.49 -6.10 -15.19
C MET A 42 23.73 -7.00 -15.21
N THR A 43 23.79 -8.02 -14.36
CA THR A 43 24.89 -8.99 -14.32
C THR A 43 24.74 -10.15 -15.30
N GLY A 44 23.64 -10.26 -16.08
CA GLY A 44 23.45 -11.43 -16.95
C GLY A 44 22.37 -11.38 -18.03
N VAL A 45 21.60 -10.29 -18.19
CA VAL A 45 20.50 -10.25 -19.16
C VAL A 45 20.63 -9.08 -20.14
N THR A 46 20.60 -9.41 -21.43
CA THR A 46 20.55 -8.44 -22.54
C THR A 46 19.10 -8.25 -22.98
N GLY A 47 18.55 -7.03 -22.87
CA GLY A 47 17.21 -6.70 -23.41
C GLY A 47 16.40 -5.67 -22.60
N ASN A 48 15.39 -5.06 -23.24
CA ASN A 48 14.55 -4.00 -22.65
C ASN A 48 13.44 -4.50 -21.71
N SER A 49 13.16 -5.81 -21.66
CA SER A 49 12.05 -6.36 -20.88
C SER A 49 12.21 -6.12 -19.38
N ILE A 50 13.43 -6.25 -18.85
CA ILE A 50 13.66 -6.03 -17.41
C ILE A 50 13.57 -4.54 -17.07
N ALA A 51 14.08 -3.66 -17.93
CA ALA A 51 13.89 -2.23 -17.75
C ALA A 51 12.40 -1.85 -17.70
N MET A 52 11.58 -2.41 -18.61
CA MET A 52 10.12 -2.19 -18.58
C MET A 52 9.46 -2.75 -17.31
N THR A 53 9.86 -3.95 -16.85
CA THR A 53 9.34 -4.53 -15.61
C THR A 53 9.69 -3.67 -14.40
N VAL A 54 10.94 -3.21 -14.29
CA VAL A 54 11.42 -2.34 -13.20
C VAL A 54 10.66 -1.01 -13.21
N SER A 55 10.52 -0.38 -14.38
CA SER A 55 9.71 0.84 -14.53
C SER A 55 8.26 0.61 -14.09
N GLY A 56 7.63 -0.48 -14.54
CA GLY A 56 6.26 -0.82 -14.16
C GLY A 56 6.08 -1.08 -12.66
N MET A 57 7.08 -1.66 -11.98
CA MET A 57 7.07 -1.80 -10.52
C MET A 57 7.14 -0.44 -9.82
N LYS A 58 8.04 0.44 -10.26
CA LYS A 58 8.16 1.80 -9.67
C LYS A 58 6.90 2.64 -9.92
N ASP A 59 6.30 2.55 -11.10
CA ASP A 59 5.06 3.26 -11.42
C ASP A 59 3.89 2.79 -10.53
N ARG A 60 3.79 1.48 -10.24
CA ARG A 60 2.80 0.96 -9.29
C ARG A 60 3.06 1.43 -7.86
N ALA A 61 4.32 1.44 -7.43
CA ALA A 61 4.68 1.96 -6.11
C ALA A 61 4.30 3.44 -5.94
N HIS A 62 4.57 4.29 -6.94
CA HIS A 62 4.15 5.70 -6.91
C HIS A 62 2.63 5.86 -6.86
N LYS A 63 1.88 5.02 -7.60
CA LYS A 63 0.41 5.01 -7.52
C LYS A 63 -0.08 4.63 -6.13
N ILE A 64 0.51 3.62 -5.51
CA ILE A 64 0.20 3.22 -4.13
C ILE A 64 0.46 4.39 -3.17
N GLN A 65 1.60 5.09 -3.28
CA GLN A 65 1.88 6.27 -2.46
C GLN A 65 0.84 7.39 -2.62
N GLY A 66 0.37 7.62 -3.84
CA GLY A 66 -0.73 8.54 -4.12
C GLY A 66 -2.03 8.12 -3.42
N MET A 67 -2.39 6.84 -3.53
CA MET A 67 -3.56 6.28 -2.85
C MET A 67 -3.42 6.33 -1.33
N THR A 68 -2.22 6.14 -0.77
CA THR A 68 -1.98 6.30 0.67
C THR A 68 -2.18 7.74 1.11
N ALA A 69 -1.74 8.72 0.31
CA ALA A 69 -1.97 10.13 0.59
C ALA A 69 -3.48 10.46 0.58
N GLU A 70 -4.22 9.94 -0.40
CA GLU A 70 -5.68 10.06 -0.46
C GLU A 70 -6.35 9.39 0.74
N PHE A 71 -5.94 8.17 1.10
CA PHE A 71 -6.45 7.44 2.27
C PHE A 71 -6.24 8.20 3.58
N ARG A 72 -5.08 8.84 3.77
CA ARG A 72 -4.84 9.68 4.96
C ARG A 72 -5.79 10.87 5.06
N LEU A 73 -6.29 11.36 3.92
CA LEU A 73 -7.23 12.49 3.87
C LEU A 73 -8.69 12.04 4.03
N SER A 74 -9.08 10.94 3.38
CA SER A 74 -10.47 10.48 3.29
C SER A 74 -10.84 9.41 4.32
N GLY A 75 -9.89 8.57 4.72
CA GLY A 75 -10.13 7.33 5.46
C GLY A 75 -10.88 6.27 4.67
N ASP A 76 -10.98 6.43 3.34
CA ASP A 76 -11.72 5.51 2.49
C ASP A 76 -10.93 4.23 2.20
N MET A 77 -11.43 3.11 2.72
CA MET A 77 -10.83 1.80 2.51
C MET A 77 -10.81 1.35 1.04
N ALA A 78 -11.59 1.98 0.15
CA ALA A 78 -11.47 1.72 -1.29
C ALA A 78 -10.07 2.06 -1.83
N ALA A 79 -9.41 3.09 -1.27
CA ALA A 79 -8.03 3.43 -1.63
C ALA A 79 -7.03 2.37 -1.11
N PHE A 80 -7.29 1.80 0.06
CA PHE A 80 -6.51 0.68 0.61
C PHE A 80 -6.66 -0.58 -0.25
N ASP A 81 -7.89 -0.96 -0.62
CA ASP A 81 -8.15 -2.13 -1.44
C ASP A 81 -7.50 -2.00 -2.84
N ALA A 82 -7.60 -0.81 -3.44
CA ALA A 82 -6.95 -0.50 -4.72
C ALA A 82 -5.42 -0.59 -4.63
N ALA A 83 -4.82 -0.09 -3.54
CA ALA A 83 -3.39 -0.20 -3.31
C ALA A 83 -2.93 -1.66 -3.14
N CYS A 84 -3.70 -2.47 -2.42
CA CYS A 84 -3.45 -3.90 -2.25
C CYS A 84 -3.49 -4.64 -3.59
N GLN A 85 -4.53 -4.38 -4.42
CA GLN A 85 -4.64 -4.95 -5.76
C GLN A 85 -3.47 -4.56 -6.66
N LEU A 86 -3.04 -3.30 -6.64
CA LEU A 86 -1.85 -2.84 -7.39
C LEU A 86 -0.57 -3.51 -6.90
N ALA A 87 -0.47 -3.80 -5.61
CA ALA A 87 0.63 -4.54 -5.03
C ALA A 87 0.61 -6.04 -5.41
N GLY A 88 -0.51 -6.56 -5.94
CA GLY A 88 -0.78 -7.98 -6.05
C GLY A 88 -0.96 -8.65 -4.68
N TRP A 89 -1.11 -7.86 -3.63
CA TRP A 89 -1.28 -8.31 -2.26
C TRP A 89 -2.77 -8.43 -1.94
N HIS A 90 -3.15 -9.58 -1.38
CA HIS A 90 -4.53 -9.86 -0.99
C HIS A 90 -4.50 -10.19 0.50
N PRO A 91 -4.55 -9.18 1.38
CA PRO A 91 -4.55 -9.43 2.82
C PRO A 91 -5.75 -10.28 3.21
N ASP A 92 -5.54 -11.25 4.10
CA ASP A 92 -6.64 -12.03 4.69
C ASP A 92 -7.60 -11.04 5.40
N PRO A 93 -8.91 -11.07 5.10
CA PRO A 93 -9.89 -10.24 5.79
C PRO A 93 -9.78 -10.34 7.32
N LYS A 94 -9.42 -11.51 7.87
CA LYS A 94 -9.19 -11.68 9.31
C LYS A 94 -7.93 -10.97 9.81
N ALA A 95 -6.88 -10.89 9.00
CA ALA A 95 -5.68 -10.13 9.33
C ALA A 95 -5.95 -8.62 9.32
N LEU A 96 -6.83 -8.16 8.44
CA LEU A 96 -7.35 -6.80 8.44
C LEU A 96 -8.24 -6.53 9.66
N GLU A 97 -9.05 -7.51 10.06
CA GLU A 97 -9.84 -7.43 11.30
C GLU A 97 -8.94 -7.32 12.54
N THR A 98 -7.77 -7.96 12.60
CA THR A 98 -6.83 -7.75 13.72
C THR A 98 -6.21 -6.35 13.69
N LEU A 99 -5.98 -5.78 12.50
CA LEU A 99 -5.56 -4.38 12.36
C LEU A 99 -6.67 -3.39 12.74
N HIS A 100 -7.95 -3.75 12.52
CA HIS A 100 -9.13 -2.99 12.93
C HIS A 100 -9.60 -3.24 14.38
N GLY A 101 -9.26 -4.40 14.95
CA GLY A 101 -9.89 -4.99 16.11
C GLY A 101 -8.94 -5.28 17.27
N ALA A 102 -7.68 -4.85 17.20
CA ALA A 102 -6.83 -4.74 18.38
C ALA A 102 -7.37 -3.62 19.30
N HIS A 103 -8.49 -3.92 19.95
CA HIS A 103 -9.17 -3.16 20.99
C HIS A 103 -9.05 -3.90 22.31
#